data_AF-A0A9P6PUP3-F1
#
_entry.id   AF-A0A9P6PUP3-F1
#
_cell.length_a   1.000
_cell.length_b   1.000
_cell.length_c   1.000
_cell.angle_alpha   90.00
_cell.angle_beta   90.00
_cell.angle_gamma   90.00
#
_symmetry.space_group_name_H-M   'P 1'
#
loop_
_entity.id
_entity.type
_entity.pdbx_description
1 polymer ?
#
loop_
_entity_poly.entity_id
_entity_poly.type
_entity_poly.pdbx_seq_one_letter_code
_entity_poly.pdbx_strand_id
1 'polypeptide(L)'
;MGHKRKKHAERKADKDSKGFNESPMKKVSSDTPKAFARIMFKKQQIEKRAQDTKSAKNGAASLPSLKNRDEDLGIDPKTKAANANNNNNNNNKPNQPSDELRIKPGERMGDFSRRVEEHMRDKMLKTAKNKTAEGSKKKKYFEKLKAKKKGAKLQAEEDKAYEEYERLQDRVRLNDVAQAPPTLTAVPKKRKNDEKLATRQWKNTPGEEDYDDLVPDDIKRQTDQDEDPDKKRARLRNMTPAGRRILEAERKQAIENYRMVKARKLLDGGRRFPEHVGRNTGNDDDDEY
;
A
#
# COMPACT_ATOMS: atom_id res chain seq x y z
N MET A 1 -28.30 -11.58 -14.61
CA MET A 1 -29.11 -11.82 -13.40
C MET A 1 -28.42 -11.23 -12.17
N GLY A 2 -29.00 -10.21 -11.54
CA GLY A 2 -28.47 -9.68 -10.29
C GLY A 2 -28.70 -10.69 -9.16
N HIS A 3 -27.63 -11.25 -8.59
CA HIS A 3 -27.77 -12.11 -7.41
C HIS A 3 -28.34 -11.30 -6.25
N LYS A 4 -29.62 -11.53 -5.91
CA LYS A 4 -30.23 -10.96 -4.71
C LYS A 4 -29.47 -11.50 -3.50
N ARG A 5 -28.87 -10.60 -2.71
CA ARG A 5 -28.18 -10.96 -1.48
C ARG A 5 -29.21 -11.47 -0.46
N LYS A 6 -28.86 -12.50 0.31
CA LYS A 6 -29.64 -12.96 1.47
C LYS A 6 -29.93 -11.81 2.43
N LYS A 7 -31.10 -11.84 3.08
CA LYS A 7 -31.52 -10.84 4.07
C LYS A 7 -30.47 -10.75 5.18
N HIS A 8 -30.29 -9.56 5.76
CA HIS A 8 -29.26 -9.33 6.79
C HIS A 8 -29.41 -10.27 8.00
N ALA A 9 -30.65 -10.58 8.39
CA ALA A 9 -30.95 -11.53 9.46
C ALA A 9 -30.39 -12.94 9.18
N GLU A 10 -30.63 -13.47 7.98
CA GLU A 10 -30.08 -14.77 7.56
C GLU A 10 -28.56 -14.77 7.55
N ARG A 11 -27.93 -13.65 7.16
CA ARG A 11 -26.47 -13.51 7.19
C ARG A 11 -25.90 -13.47 8.61
N LYS A 12 -26.62 -12.88 9.57
CA LYS A 12 -26.24 -12.91 11.00
C LYS A 12 -26.41 -14.32 11.56
N ALA A 13 -27.56 -14.97 11.36
CA ALA A 13 -27.80 -16.33 11.82
C ALA A 13 -26.78 -17.33 11.27
N ASP A 14 -26.42 -17.21 9.98
CA ASP A 14 -25.42 -18.06 9.34
C ASP A 14 -23.98 -17.77 9.80
N LYS A 15 -23.71 -16.56 10.29
CA LYS A 15 -22.43 -16.20 10.92
C LYS A 15 -22.34 -16.72 12.35
N ASP A 16 -23.45 -16.66 13.07
CA ASP A 16 -23.55 -17.08 14.47
C ASP A 16 -23.52 -18.62 14.57
N SER A 17 -24.22 -19.33 13.67
CA SER A 17 -24.18 -20.80 13.57
C SER A 17 -22.78 -21.34 13.24
N LYS A 18 -21.99 -20.57 12.47
CA LYS A 18 -20.59 -20.88 12.16
C LYS A 18 -19.62 -20.56 13.30
N GLY A 19 -20.11 -20.07 14.44
CA GLY A 19 -19.30 -19.81 15.63
C GLY A 19 -18.34 -18.63 15.49
N PHE A 20 -18.57 -17.71 14.54
CA PHE A 20 -17.68 -16.55 14.33
C PHE A 20 -17.75 -15.51 15.46
N ASN A 21 -18.75 -15.58 16.33
CA ASN A 21 -18.88 -14.72 17.51
C ASN A 21 -18.18 -15.28 18.75
N GLU A 22 -17.75 -16.54 18.73
CA GLU A 22 -16.95 -17.09 19.81
C GLU A 22 -15.48 -16.70 19.59
N SER A 23 -14.92 -15.93 20.53
CA SER A 23 -13.48 -15.66 20.52
C SER A 23 -12.74 -17.00 20.58
N PRO A 24 -11.78 -17.26 19.66
CA PRO A 24 -11.16 -18.58 19.47
C PRO A 24 -10.29 -19.06 20.65
N MET A 25 -10.38 -18.41 21.82
CA MET A 25 -9.49 -18.64 22.97
C MET A 25 -10.21 -19.01 24.27
N LYS A 26 -11.54 -19.16 24.30
CA LYS A 26 -12.24 -19.43 25.58
C LYS A 26 -12.13 -20.87 26.12
N LYS A 27 -11.61 -21.83 25.34
CA LYS A 27 -11.52 -23.25 25.75
C LYS A 27 -10.12 -23.86 25.61
N VAL A 28 -9.08 -23.08 25.85
CA VAL A 28 -7.73 -23.66 26.00
C VAL A 28 -7.46 -23.89 27.47
N SER A 29 -7.16 -25.15 27.81
CA SER A 29 -6.66 -25.53 29.12
C SER A 29 -5.49 -24.61 29.50
N SER A 30 -5.51 -24.11 30.75
CA SER A 30 -4.55 -23.13 31.29
C SER A 30 -3.09 -23.56 31.22
N ASP A 31 -2.84 -24.83 30.90
CA ASP A 31 -1.54 -25.49 30.94
C ASP A 31 -0.82 -25.53 29.58
N THR A 32 -1.46 -25.08 28.50
CA THR A 32 -0.79 -25.00 27.18
C THR A 32 -0.29 -23.57 26.92
N PRO A 33 1.03 -23.38 26.66
CA PRO A 33 1.56 -22.09 26.28
C PRO A 33 0.79 -21.50 25.09
N LYS A 34 0.47 -20.20 25.14
CA LYS A 34 -0.36 -19.51 24.14
C LYS A 34 0.14 -19.70 22.70
N ALA A 35 1.46 -19.81 22.51
CA ALA A 35 2.07 -20.12 21.22
C ALA A 35 1.71 -21.54 20.74
N PHE A 36 1.78 -22.53 21.62
CA PHE A 36 1.45 -23.93 21.33
C PHE A 36 -0.05 -24.13 21.06
N ALA A 37 -0.91 -23.49 21.86
CA ALA A 37 -2.35 -23.43 21.62
C ALA A 37 -2.68 -22.97 20.18
N ARG A 38 -1.99 -21.93 19.71
CA ARG A 38 -2.17 -21.38 18.36
C ARG A 38 -1.78 -22.38 17.26
N ILE A 39 -0.73 -23.19 17.50
CA ILE A 39 -0.28 -24.23 16.58
C ILE A 39 -1.29 -25.38 16.54
N MET A 40 -1.79 -25.83 17.70
CA MET A 40 -2.79 -26.89 17.82
C MET A 40 -4.10 -26.53 17.13
N PHE A 41 -4.63 -25.32 17.36
CA PHE A 41 -5.85 -24.86 16.69
C PHE A 41 -5.67 -24.76 15.16
N LYS A 42 -4.50 -24.31 14.70
CA LYS A 42 -4.21 -24.24 13.27
C LYS A 42 -4.15 -25.63 12.65
N LYS A 43 -3.57 -26.62 13.35
CA LYS A 43 -3.54 -28.03 12.92
C LYS A 43 -4.95 -28.61 12.81
N GLN A 44 -5.77 -28.47 13.84
CA GLN A 44 -7.16 -28.95 13.84
C GLN A 44 -8.00 -28.32 12.72
N GLN A 45 -7.81 -27.02 12.44
CA GLN A 45 -8.54 -26.35 11.36
C GLN A 45 -8.14 -26.86 9.97
N ILE A 46 -6.86 -27.22 9.77
CA ILE A 46 -6.36 -27.82 8.54
C ILE A 46 -6.94 -29.23 8.37
N GLU A 47 -6.97 -30.03 9.42
CA GLU A 47 -7.54 -31.39 9.41
C GLU A 47 -9.04 -31.38 9.09
N LYS A 48 -9.83 -30.50 9.71
CA LYS A 48 -11.26 -30.36 9.39
C LYS A 48 -11.49 -30.01 7.91
N ARG A 49 -10.74 -29.03 7.37
CA ARG A 49 -10.82 -28.69 5.94
C ARG A 49 -10.44 -29.86 5.04
N ALA A 50 -9.41 -30.62 5.41
CA ALA A 50 -9.02 -31.81 4.66
C ALA A 50 -10.13 -32.88 4.67
N GLN A 51 -10.79 -33.09 5.81
CA GLN A 51 -11.92 -34.01 5.92
C GLN A 51 -13.13 -33.53 5.09
N ASP A 52 -13.50 -32.25 5.17
CA ASP A 52 -14.60 -31.66 4.39
C ASP A 52 -14.35 -31.78 2.88
N THR A 53 -13.11 -31.60 2.43
CA THR A 53 -12.76 -31.78 1.00
C THR A 53 -12.79 -33.24 0.54
N LYS A 54 -12.55 -34.19 1.45
CA LYS A 54 -12.62 -35.63 1.17
C LYS A 54 -14.07 -36.12 1.14
N SER A 55 -14.91 -35.66 2.07
CA SER A 55 -16.34 -36.00 2.08
C SER A 55 -17.08 -35.37 0.88
N ALA A 56 -16.75 -34.15 0.48
CA ALA A 56 -17.32 -33.52 -0.71
C ALA A 56 -16.95 -34.24 -2.03
N LYS A 57 -15.77 -34.88 -2.09
CA LYS A 57 -15.34 -35.66 -3.27
C LYS A 57 -16.03 -37.03 -3.35
N ASN A 58 -16.34 -37.64 -2.21
CA ASN A 58 -17.00 -38.94 -2.18
C ASN A 58 -18.53 -38.85 -2.22
N GLY A 59 -19.11 -37.67 -1.95
CA GLY A 59 -20.56 -37.42 -2.03
C GLY A 59 -21.06 -36.82 -3.35
N ALA A 60 -20.18 -36.45 -4.28
CA ALA A 60 -20.54 -35.77 -5.54
C ALA A 60 -20.71 -36.72 -6.75
N ALA A 61 -21.15 -37.96 -6.51
CA ALA A 61 -21.43 -38.95 -7.57
C ALA A 61 -22.91 -39.01 -8.00
N SER A 62 -23.80 -38.14 -7.52
CA SER A 62 -25.25 -38.29 -7.80
C SER A 62 -26.05 -37.00 -8.02
N LEU A 63 -25.54 -36.01 -8.77
CA LEU A 63 -26.38 -34.91 -9.26
C LEU A 63 -26.14 -34.68 -10.76
N PRO A 64 -27.18 -34.84 -11.61
CA PRO A 64 -27.04 -34.76 -13.06
C PRO A 64 -26.77 -33.32 -13.53
N SER A 65 -25.87 -33.21 -14.49
CA SER A 65 -25.53 -31.99 -15.20
C SER A 65 -26.75 -31.39 -15.92
N LEU A 66 -27.25 -30.25 -15.45
CA LEU A 66 -28.16 -29.39 -16.22
C LEU A 66 -27.35 -28.66 -17.29
N LYS A 67 -27.17 -29.35 -18.41
CA LYS A 67 -26.94 -28.76 -19.74
C LYS A 67 -28.30 -28.41 -20.33
N ASN A 68 -28.36 -27.29 -21.03
CA ASN A 68 -29.45 -26.83 -21.92
C ASN A 68 -30.58 -26.03 -21.24
N ARG A 69 -30.45 -24.69 -21.31
CA ARG A 69 -31.59 -23.75 -21.43
C ARG A 69 -31.08 -22.37 -21.83
N ASP A 70 -30.61 -22.28 -23.07
CA ASP A 70 -30.37 -21.02 -23.79
C ASP A 70 -31.29 -21.04 -25.01
N GLU A 71 -32.55 -20.65 -24.83
CA GLU A 71 -33.45 -20.14 -25.87
C GLU A 71 -34.46 -19.27 -25.12
N ASP A 72 -34.81 -18.13 -25.71
CA ASP A 72 -35.85 -17.18 -25.26
C ASP A 72 -35.42 -16.03 -24.32
N LEU A 73 -34.56 -15.14 -24.83
CA LEU A 73 -34.69 -13.68 -24.61
C LEU A 73 -33.95 -12.95 -25.75
N GLY A 74 -34.70 -12.50 -26.76
CA GLY A 74 -34.21 -11.73 -27.90
C GLY A 74 -33.52 -10.42 -27.50
N ILE A 75 -32.18 -10.42 -27.57
CA ILE A 75 -31.35 -9.22 -27.41
C ILE A 75 -30.35 -9.19 -28.56
N ASP A 76 -30.42 -8.11 -29.35
CA ASP A 76 -29.66 -7.85 -30.56
C ASP A 76 -28.13 -7.95 -30.39
N PRO A 77 -27.40 -8.61 -31.32
CA PRO A 77 -25.95 -8.70 -31.25
C PRO A 77 -25.29 -7.59 -32.08
N LYS A 78 -25.17 -6.38 -31.52
CA LYS A 78 -24.18 -5.39 -32.00
C LYS A 78 -23.41 -4.81 -30.83
N THR A 79 -22.09 -4.88 -30.94
CA THR A 79 -21.05 -4.38 -30.02
C THR A 79 -20.61 -5.33 -28.90
N LYS A 80 -19.75 -6.29 -29.26
CA LYS A 80 -18.61 -6.76 -28.44
C LYS A 80 -17.64 -7.61 -29.25
N ALA A 81 -17.15 -7.03 -30.35
CA ALA A 81 -15.88 -7.43 -30.95
C ALA A 81 -14.78 -6.58 -30.28
N ALA A 82 -14.02 -7.19 -29.38
CA ALA A 82 -12.64 -6.85 -28.96
C ALA A 82 -12.40 -7.35 -27.53
N ASN A 83 -11.28 -8.06 -27.34
CA ASN A 83 -10.74 -8.60 -26.08
C ASN A 83 -11.30 -9.92 -25.52
N ALA A 84 -11.48 -10.90 -26.40
CA ALA A 84 -11.38 -12.31 -26.01
C ALA A 84 -10.42 -13.05 -26.95
N ASN A 85 -9.16 -12.60 -27.02
CA ASN A 85 -8.08 -13.38 -27.62
C ASN A 85 -6.96 -13.54 -26.58
N ASN A 86 -6.46 -14.77 -26.48
CA ASN A 86 -5.38 -15.25 -25.62
C ASN A 86 -5.74 -15.54 -24.16
N ASN A 87 -6.23 -16.76 -23.91
CA ASN A 87 -5.55 -17.72 -23.00
C ASN A 87 -6.40 -18.99 -22.79
N ASN A 88 -6.71 -19.69 -23.88
CA ASN A 88 -7.15 -21.09 -23.79
C ASN A 88 -6.46 -21.92 -24.87
N ASN A 89 -5.12 -21.85 -24.89
CA ASN A 89 -4.33 -22.94 -25.46
C ASN A 89 -4.23 -24.03 -24.39
N ASN A 90 -5.29 -24.84 -24.32
CA ASN A 90 -5.25 -26.18 -23.78
C ASN A 90 -4.13 -26.93 -24.50
N ASN A 91 -2.94 -26.94 -23.89
CA ASN A 91 -1.88 -27.88 -24.22
C ASN A 91 -2.30 -29.28 -23.74
N ASN A 92 -3.32 -29.85 -24.38
CA ASN A 92 -3.35 -31.27 -24.69
C ASN A 92 -2.32 -31.50 -25.81
N LYS A 93 -1.03 -31.23 -25.54
CA LYS A 93 0.00 -31.91 -26.31
C LYS A 93 -0.06 -33.35 -25.81
N PRO A 94 -0.29 -34.35 -26.69
CA PRO A 94 -0.20 -35.75 -26.28
C PRO A 94 1.13 -35.90 -25.53
N ASN A 95 1.11 -36.61 -24.40
CA ASN A 95 2.32 -37.04 -23.71
C ASN A 95 3.29 -37.51 -24.81
N GLN A 96 4.33 -36.71 -25.10
CA GLN A 96 5.34 -37.12 -26.06
C GLN A 96 5.83 -38.46 -25.52
N PRO A 97 5.77 -39.53 -26.34
CA PRO A 97 6.02 -40.87 -25.86
C PRO A 97 7.39 -40.87 -25.18
N SER A 98 7.49 -41.57 -24.05
CA SER A 98 8.73 -41.75 -23.29
C SER A 98 9.90 -42.28 -24.12
N ASP A 99 9.64 -42.69 -25.36
CA ASP A 99 10.63 -43.05 -26.38
C ASP A 99 11.61 -41.91 -26.72
N GLU A 100 11.25 -40.63 -26.54
CA GLU A 100 12.22 -39.53 -26.70
C GLU A 100 13.33 -39.54 -25.64
N LEU A 101 13.07 -40.10 -24.47
CA LEU A 101 14.00 -40.22 -23.34
C LEU A 101 14.78 -41.54 -23.35
N ARG A 102 14.73 -42.31 -24.45
CA ARG A 102 15.62 -43.45 -24.67
C ARG A 102 16.82 -43.02 -25.52
N ILE A 103 17.97 -43.63 -25.26
CA ILE A 103 19.19 -43.45 -26.06
C ILE A 103 18.90 -44.02 -27.45
N LYS A 104 19.11 -43.22 -28.49
CA LYS A 104 18.94 -43.68 -29.88
C LYS A 104 20.16 -44.53 -30.29
N PRO A 105 19.99 -45.56 -31.13
CA PRO A 105 21.11 -46.35 -31.62
C PRO A 105 22.10 -45.44 -32.36
N GLY A 106 23.39 -45.49 -31.97
CA GLY A 106 24.44 -44.63 -32.51
C GLY A 106 24.60 -43.26 -31.84
N GLU A 107 23.74 -42.90 -30.88
CA GLU A 107 23.86 -41.66 -30.11
C GLU A 107 24.89 -41.80 -28.98
N ARG A 108 25.73 -40.79 -28.78
CA ARG A 108 26.65 -40.73 -27.63
C ARG A 108 25.88 -40.30 -26.39
N MET A 109 26.32 -40.75 -25.21
CA MET A 109 25.69 -40.42 -23.93
C MET A 109 25.52 -38.90 -23.70
N GLY A 110 26.49 -38.10 -24.16
CA GLY A 110 26.43 -36.64 -24.03
C GLY A 110 25.29 -35.98 -24.83
N ASP A 111 25.01 -36.47 -26.03
CA ASP A 111 23.92 -35.94 -26.88
C ASP A 111 22.56 -36.31 -26.30
N PHE A 112 22.47 -37.53 -25.74
CA PHE A 112 21.30 -37.96 -24.99
C PHE A 112 21.02 -37.05 -23.79
N SER A 113 22.03 -36.77 -22.96
CA SER A 113 21.89 -35.87 -21.82
C SER A 113 21.42 -34.47 -22.25
N ARG A 114 21.95 -33.92 -23.36
CA ARG A 114 21.51 -32.62 -23.91
C ARG A 114 20.03 -32.64 -24.32
N ARG A 115 19.56 -33.68 -25.01
CA ARG A 115 18.13 -33.81 -25.37
C ARG A 115 17.23 -33.93 -24.14
N VAL A 116 17.66 -34.70 -23.14
CA VAL A 116 16.92 -34.83 -21.88
C VAL A 116 16.82 -33.47 -21.18
N GLU A 117 17.93 -32.73 -21.11
CA GLU A 117 17.96 -31.39 -20.53
C GLU A 117 17.06 -30.42 -21.29
N GLU A 118 17.11 -30.37 -22.63
CA GLU A 118 16.24 -29.50 -23.43
C GLU A 118 14.75 -29.82 -23.21
N HIS A 119 14.39 -31.11 -23.19
CA HIS A 119 13.01 -31.53 -22.92
C HIS A 119 12.57 -31.18 -21.49
N MET A 120 13.46 -31.26 -20.50
CA MET A 120 13.17 -30.86 -19.12
C MET A 120 13.21 -29.35 -18.90
N ARG A 121 13.99 -28.60 -19.68
CA ARG A 121 14.19 -27.15 -19.56
C ARG A 121 12.88 -26.39 -19.66
N ASP A 122 12.02 -26.78 -20.59
CA ASP A 122 10.70 -26.19 -20.75
C ASP A 122 9.79 -26.42 -19.53
N LYS A 123 9.83 -27.62 -18.94
CA LYS A 123 9.09 -27.94 -17.72
C LYS A 123 9.65 -27.17 -16.52
N MET A 124 10.96 -27.04 -16.41
CA MET A 124 11.62 -26.23 -15.38
C MET A 124 11.29 -24.74 -15.51
N LEU A 125 11.32 -24.19 -16.72
CA LEU A 125 10.94 -22.79 -16.98
C LEU A 125 9.46 -22.53 -16.68
N LYS A 126 8.56 -23.45 -17.05
CA LYS A 126 7.12 -23.34 -16.73
C LYS A 126 6.86 -23.41 -15.23
N THR A 127 7.49 -24.34 -14.52
CA THR A 127 7.33 -24.46 -13.06
C THR A 127 7.90 -23.25 -12.32
N ALA A 128 9.05 -22.70 -12.76
CA ALA A 128 9.62 -21.47 -12.21
C ALA A 128 8.67 -20.27 -12.42
N LYS A 129 8.15 -20.09 -13.63
CA LYS A 129 7.19 -19.02 -13.94
C LYS A 129 5.90 -19.15 -13.11
N ASN A 130 5.35 -20.35 -12.96
CA ASN A 130 4.12 -20.57 -12.20
C ASN A 130 4.27 -20.27 -10.70
N LYS A 131 5.40 -20.64 -10.09
CA LYS A 131 5.69 -20.32 -8.67
C LYS A 131 5.77 -18.81 -8.42
N THR A 132 6.34 -18.05 -9.34
CA THR A 132 6.39 -16.58 -9.23
C THR A 132 5.02 -15.91 -9.47
N ALA A 133 4.23 -16.45 -10.41
CA ALA A 133 2.92 -15.92 -10.76
C ALA A 133 1.90 -16.06 -9.61
N GLU A 134 1.85 -17.20 -8.92
CA GLU A 134 0.96 -17.37 -7.76
C GLU A 134 1.32 -16.45 -6.60
N GLY A 135 2.62 -16.29 -6.32
CA GLY A 135 3.11 -15.31 -5.34
C GLY A 135 2.69 -13.88 -5.71
N SER A 136 2.75 -13.53 -7.00
CA SER A 136 2.33 -12.22 -7.50
C SER A 136 0.82 -11.98 -7.38
N LYS A 137 -0.02 -12.99 -7.70
CA LYS A 137 -1.49 -12.89 -7.59
C LYS A 137 -1.93 -12.70 -6.13
N LYS A 138 -1.35 -13.48 -5.21
CA LYS A 138 -1.60 -13.35 -3.77
C LYS A 138 -1.17 -11.98 -3.25
N LYS A 139 0.00 -11.48 -3.68
CA LYS A 139 0.48 -10.13 -3.32
C LYS A 139 -0.46 -9.02 -3.82
N LYS A 140 -0.86 -9.07 -5.11
CA LYS A 140 -1.83 -8.13 -5.69
C LYS A 140 -3.18 -8.15 -4.95
N TYR A 141 -3.64 -9.32 -4.53
CA TYR A 141 -4.87 -9.45 -3.74
C TYR A 141 -4.74 -8.75 -2.37
N PHE A 142 -3.65 -8.98 -1.64
CA PHE A 142 -3.41 -8.30 -0.36
C PHE A 142 -3.27 -6.78 -0.50
N GLU A 143 -2.66 -6.32 -1.58
CA GLU A 143 -2.53 -4.89 -1.88
C GLU A 143 -3.90 -4.25 -2.16
N LYS A 144 -4.74 -4.90 -2.98
CA LYS A 144 -6.14 -4.49 -3.20
C LYS A 144 -6.94 -4.45 -1.89
N LEU A 145 -6.75 -5.44 -1.02
CA LEU A 145 -7.44 -5.50 0.27
C LEU A 145 -7.01 -4.35 1.20
N LYS A 146 -5.71 -4.01 1.22
CA LYS A 146 -5.18 -2.86 1.97
C LYS A 146 -5.70 -1.54 1.41
N ALA A 147 -5.71 -1.37 0.09
CA ALA A 147 -6.24 -0.18 -0.57
C ALA A 147 -7.72 0.02 -0.25
N LYS A 148 -8.53 -1.04 -0.34
CA LYS A 148 -9.95 -1.00 0.04
C LYS A 148 -10.17 -0.61 1.51
N LYS A 149 -9.35 -1.14 2.42
CA LYS A 149 -9.43 -0.79 3.85
C LYS A 149 -9.03 0.67 4.11
N LYS A 150 -8.04 1.20 3.38
CA LYS A 150 -7.65 2.62 3.47
C LYS A 150 -8.74 3.54 2.92
N GLY A 151 -9.32 3.21 1.76
CA GLY A 151 -10.42 3.99 1.18
C GLY A 151 -11.64 4.03 2.12
N ALA A 152 -12.03 2.89 2.71
CA ALA A 152 -13.12 2.85 3.68
C ALA A 152 -12.84 3.63 4.97
N LYS A 153 -11.56 3.78 5.36
CA LYS A 153 -11.18 4.61 6.52
C LYS A 153 -11.28 6.10 6.20
N LEU A 154 -10.78 6.51 5.02
CA LEU A 154 -10.88 7.89 4.56
C LEU A 154 -12.34 8.31 4.41
N GLN A 155 -13.19 7.49 3.79
CA GLN A 155 -14.63 7.76 3.72
C GLN A 155 -15.26 7.89 5.11
N ALA A 156 -14.94 6.99 6.04
CA ALA A 156 -15.47 7.08 7.40
C ALA A 156 -14.93 8.29 8.20
N GLU A 157 -13.83 8.89 7.77
CA GLU A 157 -13.28 10.11 8.35
C GLU A 157 -13.92 11.35 7.73
N GLU A 158 -14.16 11.34 6.41
CA GLU A 158 -14.95 12.34 5.70
C GLU A 158 -16.39 12.41 6.22
N ASP A 159 -17.05 11.25 6.39
CA ASP A 159 -18.42 11.17 6.93
C ASP A 159 -18.48 11.75 8.36
N LYS A 160 -17.47 11.48 9.20
CA LYS A 160 -17.38 12.04 10.55
C LYS A 160 -17.12 13.54 10.55
N ALA A 161 -16.25 14.02 9.66
CA ALA A 161 -15.99 15.44 9.52
C ALA A 161 -17.26 16.18 9.07
N TYR A 162 -18.07 15.55 8.22
CA TYR A 162 -19.37 16.08 7.80
C TYR A 162 -20.39 16.11 8.95
N GLU A 163 -20.48 15.04 9.75
CA GLU A 163 -21.32 15.00 10.97
C GLU A 163 -20.89 16.07 12.00
N GLU A 164 -19.58 16.29 12.16
CA GLU A 164 -19.04 17.32 13.05
C GLU A 164 -19.35 18.73 12.54
N TYR A 165 -19.25 18.95 11.22
CA TYR A 165 -19.61 20.22 10.59
C TYR A 165 -21.11 20.53 10.70
N GLU A 166 -22.00 19.56 10.49
CA GLU A 166 -23.46 19.74 10.70
C GLU A 166 -23.79 20.03 12.17
N ARG A 167 -23.06 19.43 13.12
CA ARG A 167 -23.20 19.77 14.55
C ARG A 167 -22.67 21.16 14.89
N LEU A 168 -21.65 21.63 14.19
CA LEU A 168 -21.03 22.94 14.38
C LEU A 168 -21.83 24.09 13.75
N GLN A 169 -23.08 23.86 13.32
CA GLN A 169 -23.97 24.98 13.00
C GLN A 169 -24.22 25.79 14.28
N ASP A 170 -23.43 26.84 14.42
CA ASP A 170 -23.45 27.81 15.49
C ASP A 170 -24.87 28.38 15.60
N ARG A 171 -25.59 27.96 16.63
CA ARG A 171 -26.88 28.55 17.00
C ARG A 171 -26.66 29.88 17.73
N VAL A 172 -25.74 30.70 17.24
CA VAL A 172 -25.51 32.04 17.76
C VAL A 172 -26.67 32.89 17.29
N ARG A 173 -27.49 33.36 18.23
CA ARG A 173 -28.60 34.27 17.92
C ARG A 173 -27.99 35.60 17.49
N LEU A 174 -28.66 36.29 16.55
CA LEU A 174 -28.19 37.56 15.98
C LEU A 174 -27.88 38.67 17.02
N ASN A 175 -28.40 38.53 18.24
CA ASN A 175 -28.20 39.47 19.36
C ASN A 175 -27.17 39.00 20.40
N ASP A 176 -26.61 37.80 20.28
CA ASP A 176 -25.38 37.41 20.98
C ASP A 176 -24.22 38.06 20.25
N VAL A 177 -24.11 39.39 20.38
CA VAL A 177 -22.92 40.13 20.01
C VAL A 177 -21.80 39.55 20.84
N ALA A 178 -20.86 38.87 20.17
CA ALA A 178 -19.66 38.34 20.79
C ALA A 178 -19.09 39.43 21.72
N GLN A 179 -19.11 39.16 23.03
CA GLN A 179 -18.45 40.05 23.98
C GLN A 179 -17.06 40.32 23.45
N ALA A 180 -16.70 41.60 23.33
CA ALA A 180 -15.39 42.01 22.86
C ALA A 180 -14.35 41.19 23.64
N PRO A 181 -13.38 40.55 22.94
CA PRO A 181 -12.43 39.68 23.61
C PRO A 181 -11.80 40.46 24.77
N PRO A 182 -11.72 39.85 25.97
CA PRO A 182 -11.25 40.55 27.15
C PRO A 182 -9.89 41.17 26.83
N THR A 183 -9.77 42.47 27.02
CA THR A 183 -8.52 43.16 26.84
C THR A 183 -7.57 42.70 27.94
N LEU A 184 -6.51 41.99 27.54
CA LEU A 184 -5.44 41.61 28.47
C LEU A 184 -4.67 42.87 28.86
N THR A 185 -5.18 43.61 29.85
CA THR A 185 -4.51 44.75 30.48
C THR A 185 -3.46 44.31 31.51
N ALA A 186 -3.43 43.02 31.85
CA ALA A 186 -2.45 42.45 32.75
C ALA A 186 -1.06 42.44 32.10
N VAL A 187 -0.22 43.38 32.53
CA VAL A 187 1.21 43.38 32.20
C VAL A 187 1.80 42.04 32.65
N PRO A 188 2.41 41.25 31.75
CA PRO A 188 2.97 39.96 32.12
C PRO A 188 4.03 40.15 33.22
N LYS A 189 3.82 39.48 34.35
CA LYS A 189 4.71 39.55 35.51
C LYS A 189 6.07 38.95 35.12
N LYS A 190 7.12 39.77 35.11
CA LYS A 190 8.50 39.35 34.81
C LYS A 190 8.86 38.13 35.64
N ARG A 191 9.10 36.99 34.99
CA ARG A 191 9.65 35.81 35.67
C ARG A 191 11.16 35.99 35.74
N LYS A 192 11.78 35.58 36.84
CA LYS A 192 13.22 35.77 37.11
C LYS A 192 14.18 35.10 36.09
N ASN A 193 13.64 34.43 35.07
CA ASN A 193 14.40 33.76 34.01
C ASN A 193 14.23 34.39 32.62
N ASP A 194 13.40 35.45 32.46
CA ASP A 194 13.11 36.05 31.15
C ASP A 194 14.30 36.84 30.60
N GLU A 195 15.18 37.41 31.45
CA GLU A 195 16.43 38.04 31.00
C GLU A 195 17.35 37.04 30.29
N LYS A 196 17.38 35.78 30.73
CA LYS A 196 18.19 34.72 30.09
C LYS A 196 17.59 34.22 28.76
N LEU A 197 16.29 34.41 28.56
CA LEU A 197 15.60 34.10 27.30
C LEU A 197 15.67 35.26 26.31
N ALA A 198 15.71 36.51 26.79
CA ALA A 198 15.90 37.70 25.96
C ALA A 198 17.33 37.82 25.40
N THR A 199 18.35 37.38 26.13
CA THR A 199 19.74 37.30 25.62
C THR A 199 20.02 36.03 24.83
N ARG A 200 19.10 35.04 24.85
CA ARG A 200 19.13 33.91 23.93
C ARG A 200 18.65 34.43 22.58
N GLN A 201 19.57 35.04 21.82
CA GLN A 201 19.35 35.30 20.41
C GLN A 201 18.89 33.98 19.77
N TRP A 202 17.67 33.99 19.23
CA TRP A 202 17.15 32.85 18.50
C TRP A 202 18.02 32.71 17.24
N LYS A 203 19.08 31.91 17.31
CA LYS A 203 19.95 31.53 16.19
C LYS A 203 19.27 30.59 15.19
N ASN A 204 17.96 30.78 14.99
CA ASN A 204 17.19 30.05 14.01
C ASN A 204 16.42 31.07 13.15
N THR A 205 17.16 32.03 12.59
CA THR A 205 16.83 32.55 11.26
C THR A 205 16.98 31.36 10.29
N PRO A 206 15.90 30.91 9.64
CA PRO A 206 16.03 29.94 8.55
C PRO A 206 16.68 30.67 7.37
N GLY A 207 18.01 30.70 7.34
CA GLY A 207 18.77 31.38 6.29
C GLY A 207 20.16 31.87 6.68
N GLU A 208 20.63 31.69 7.91
CA GLU A 208 21.99 32.08 8.28
C GLU A 208 22.85 30.83 8.46
N GLU A 209 23.84 30.75 7.59
CA GLU A 209 24.72 29.62 7.36
C GLU A 209 25.67 29.47 8.56
N ASP A 210 25.68 28.30 9.17
CA ASP A 210 26.82 27.83 9.96
C ASP A 210 27.99 27.56 8.99
N TYR A 211 28.64 28.64 8.56
CA TYR A 211 30.06 28.64 8.21
C TYR A 211 30.85 28.64 9.52
N ASP A 212 31.90 27.83 9.54
CA ASP A 212 32.97 27.79 10.56
C ASP A 212 32.73 26.94 11.82
N ASP A 213 32.66 25.62 11.62
CA ASP A 213 33.31 24.68 12.54
C ASP A 213 34.35 23.85 11.75
N LEU A 214 35.60 24.31 11.91
CA LEU A 214 36.84 23.83 11.32
C LEU A 214 37.13 22.38 11.71
N VAL A 215 36.64 21.44 10.90
CA VAL A 215 37.19 20.08 10.81
C VAL A 215 37.97 20.01 9.49
N PRO A 216 39.22 19.50 9.46
CA PRO A 216 40.05 19.48 8.25
C PRO A 216 39.33 18.81 7.06
N ASP A 217 39.19 19.58 5.98
CA ASP A 217 38.28 19.37 4.85
C ASP A 217 38.78 18.42 3.74
N ASP A 218 39.82 17.62 3.98
CA ASP A 218 40.38 16.79 2.90
C ASP A 218 39.69 15.43 2.69
N ILE A 219 38.71 15.04 3.52
CA ILE A 219 38.01 13.76 3.32
C ILE A 219 36.53 13.87 3.72
N LYS A 220 35.63 13.91 2.73
CA LYS A 220 34.17 13.61 2.78
C LYS A 220 33.15 14.76 2.58
N ARG A 221 33.39 15.72 1.68
CA ARG A 221 32.28 16.56 1.14
C ARG A 221 32.29 16.75 -0.39
N GLN A 222 32.86 15.81 -1.12
CA GLN A 222 32.48 15.59 -2.52
C GLN A 222 31.80 14.23 -2.60
N THR A 223 30.50 14.19 -2.91
CA THR A 223 29.93 13.19 -3.85
C THR A 223 28.43 13.33 -4.13
N ASP A 224 27.60 13.99 -3.32
CA ASP A 224 26.15 13.74 -3.46
C ASP A 224 25.38 14.66 -4.43
N GLN A 225 25.94 15.82 -4.80
CA GLN A 225 25.25 16.77 -5.69
C GLN A 225 25.40 16.45 -7.18
N ASP A 226 26.51 15.84 -7.62
CA ASP A 226 26.76 15.52 -9.04
C ASP A 226 26.70 14.02 -9.37
N GLU A 227 26.09 13.20 -8.51
CA GLU A 227 25.83 11.81 -8.91
C GLU A 227 24.76 11.75 -9.99
N ASP A 228 25.21 11.37 -11.19
CA ASP A 228 24.44 10.99 -12.37
C ASP A 228 23.12 10.30 -11.98
N PRO A 229 21.95 10.78 -12.46
CA PRO A 229 20.64 10.23 -12.07
C PRO A 229 20.53 8.72 -12.35
N ASP A 230 21.31 8.21 -13.30
CA ASP A 230 21.36 6.79 -13.63
C ASP A 230 22.09 5.94 -12.57
N LYS A 231 23.11 6.48 -11.89
CA LYS A 231 23.77 5.80 -10.76
C LYS A 231 22.84 5.71 -9.54
N LYS A 232 22.08 6.78 -9.28
CA LYS A 232 21.04 6.80 -8.23
C LYS A 232 19.94 5.78 -8.52
N ARG A 233 19.50 5.66 -9.78
CA ARG A 233 18.53 4.64 -10.22
C ARG A 233 19.07 3.22 -10.10
N ALA A 234 20.34 2.98 -10.43
CA ALA A 234 20.99 1.68 -10.32
C ALA A 234 21.06 1.20 -8.85
N ARG A 235 21.40 2.09 -7.91
CA ARG A 235 21.40 1.79 -6.46
C ARG A 235 20.02 1.40 -5.94
N LEU A 236 18.97 2.14 -6.32
CA LEU A 236 17.58 1.78 -5.98
C LEU A 236 17.14 0.45 -6.62
N ARG A 237 17.64 0.14 -7.82
CA ARG A 237 17.32 -1.12 -8.52
C ARG A 237 18.02 -2.33 -7.91
N ASN A 238 19.19 -2.14 -7.29
CA ASN A 238 19.96 -3.20 -6.65
C ASN A 238 19.64 -3.37 -5.15
N MET A 239 18.86 -2.47 -4.55
CA MET A 239 18.41 -2.60 -3.17
C MET A 239 17.45 -3.77 -2.95
N THR A 240 17.53 -4.37 -1.75
CA THR A 240 16.61 -5.43 -1.32
C THR A 240 15.15 -4.94 -1.35
N PRO A 241 14.17 -5.83 -1.61
CA PRO A 241 12.76 -5.44 -1.62
C PRO A 241 12.25 -4.88 -0.29
N ALA A 242 12.90 -5.24 0.83
CA ALA A 242 12.60 -4.70 2.15
C ALA A 242 13.10 -3.26 2.28
N GLY A 243 14.35 -2.98 1.90
CA GLY A 243 14.91 -1.64 1.93
C GLY A 243 14.14 -0.66 1.05
N ARG A 244 13.69 -1.08 -0.15
CA ARG A 244 12.86 -0.22 -1.01
C ARG A 244 11.56 0.21 -0.35
N ARG A 245 10.92 -0.68 0.43
CA ARG A 245 9.69 -0.34 1.16
C ARG A 245 9.93 0.66 2.28
N ILE A 246 11.09 0.59 2.94
CA ILE A 246 11.47 1.52 4.00
C ILE A 246 11.66 2.92 3.38
N LEU A 247 12.48 3.04 2.33
CA LEU A 247 12.68 4.31 1.62
C LEU A 247 11.38 4.89 1.04
N GLU A 248 10.50 4.06 0.49
CA GLU A 248 9.19 4.51 -0.01
C GLU A 248 8.27 5.01 1.12
N ALA A 249 8.34 4.40 2.31
CA ALA A 249 7.56 4.83 3.47
C ALA A 249 8.08 6.16 4.02
N GLU A 250 9.40 6.29 4.15
CA GLU A 250 10.07 7.53 4.57
C GLU A 250 9.79 8.67 3.58
N ARG A 251 9.90 8.40 2.26
CA ARG A 251 9.57 9.39 1.23
C ARG A 251 8.13 9.87 1.33
N LYS A 252 7.17 8.97 1.60
CA LYS A 252 5.77 9.34 1.80
C LYS A 252 5.58 10.21 3.03
N GLN A 253 6.21 9.84 4.15
CA GLN A 253 6.16 10.61 5.39
C GLN A 253 6.78 12.01 5.20
N ALA A 254 7.89 12.11 4.47
CA ALA A 254 8.52 13.39 4.15
C ALA A 254 7.63 14.29 3.27
N ILE A 255 6.97 13.71 2.26
CA ILE A 255 6.02 14.45 1.40
C ILE A 255 4.80 14.92 2.22
N GLU A 256 4.29 14.09 3.11
CA GLU A 256 3.17 14.43 4.00
C GLU A 256 3.55 15.56 4.96
N ASN A 257 4.72 15.46 5.61
CA ASN A 257 5.26 16.53 6.45
C ASN A 257 5.43 17.83 5.68
N TYR A 258 5.99 17.77 4.46
CA TYR A 258 6.13 18.95 3.61
C TYR A 258 4.77 19.57 3.25
N ARG A 259 3.76 18.75 2.94
CA ARG A 259 2.39 19.23 2.69
C ARG A 259 1.78 19.89 3.92
N MET A 260 1.98 19.31 5.10
CA MET A 260 1.51 19.87 6.37
C MET A 260 2.19 21.22 6.66
N VAL A 261 3.51 21.30 6.51
CA VAL A 261 4.27 22.55 6.68
C VAL A 261 3.84 23.59 5.66
N LYS A 262 3.63 23.20 4.41
CA LYS A 262 3.17 24.11 3.35
C LYS A 262 1.75 24.61 3.60
N ALA A 263 0.83 23.74 4.03
CA ALA A 263 -0.52 24.12 4.40
C ALA A 263 -0.53 25.07 5.62
N ARG A 264 0.29 24.76 6.64
CA ARG A 264 0.49 25.64 7.79
C ARG A 264 1.05 26.99 7.37
N LYS A 265 2.06 27.02 6.49
CA LYS A 265 2.65 28.25 5.94
C LYS A 265 1.62 29.05 5.13
N LEU A 266 0.68 28.40 4.45
CA LEU A 266 -0.40 29.08 3.73
C LEU A 266 -1.42 29.70 4.69
N LEU A 267 -1.76 29.01 5.78
CA LEU A 267 -2.68 29.49 6.82
C LEU A 267 -2.06 30.63 7.64
N ASP A 268 -0.80 30.49 8.04
CA ASP A 268 -0.04 31.52 8.77
C ASP A 268 0.30 32.72 7.84
N GLY A 269 0.56 32.45 6.56
CA GLY A 269 0.90 33.44 5.53
C GLY A 269 -0.26 34.33 5.07
N GLY A 270 -1.48 34.09 5.53
CA GLY A 270 -2.60 35.02 5.38
C GLY A 270 -2.46 36.32 6.20
N ARG A 271 -1.43 36.42 7.06
CA ARG A 271 -1.04 37.68 7.71
C ARG A 271 0.45 37.94 7.49
N ARG A 272 0.71 38.84 6.53
CA ARG A 272 1.94 39.63 6.38
C ARG A 272 3.19 38.84 5.97
N PHE A 273 3.34 38.62 4.66
CA PHE A 273 4.61 39.03 4.06
C PHE A 273 4.43 40.50 3.64
N PRO A 274 5.23 41.44 4.16
CA PRO A 274 5.35 42.73 3.50
C PRO A 274 5.83 42.43 2.09
N GLU A 275 5.04 42.83 1.09
CA GLU A 275 5.55 42.98 -0.27
C GLU A 275 6.87 43.72 -0.14
N HIS A 276 7.95 43.07 -0.56
CA HIS A 276 9.26 43.69 -0.65
C HIS A 276 9.11 44.74 -1.75
N VAL A 277 8.67 45.93 -1.35
CA VAL A 277 8.64 47.14 -2.16
C VAL A 277 10.03 47.27 -2.79
N GLY A 278 10.03 47.49 -4.10
CA GLY A 278 11.19 47.36 -4.95
C GLY A 278 12.45 48.00 -4.40
N ARG A 279 13.53 47.22 -4.32
CA ARG A 279 14.87 47.77 -4.42
C ARG A 279 15.03 48.28 -5.84
N ASN A 280 14.82 49.58 -5.99
CA ASN A 280 15.24 50.37 -7.13
C ASN A 280 16.78 50.33 -7.16
N THR A 281 17.36 49.37 -7.88
CA THR A 281 18.79 49.37 -8.23
C THR A 281 18.92 50.23 -9.49
N GLY A 282 18.93 51.55 -9.29
CA GLY A 282 19.24 52.54 -10.32
C GLY A 282 20.62 53.11 -10.04
N ASN A 283 21.63 52.37 -10.48
CA ASN A 283 23.07 52.63 -10.54
C ASN A 283 23.52 51.58 -11.57
N ASP A 284 24.17 51.83 -12.70
CA ASP A 284 24.85 52.98 -13.27
C ASP A 284 24.92 52.64 -14.77
N ASP A 285 24.88 53.62 -15.67
CA ASP A 285 25.54 53.49 -16.97
C ASP A 285 26.12 54.86 -17.31
N ASP A 286 27.43 54.93 -17.06
CA ASP A 286 28.37 55.83 -17.70
C ASP A 286 28.22 55.72 -19.22
N ASP A 287 28.16 56.87 -19.91
CA ASP A 287 28.64 56.95 -21.29
C ASP A 287 29.52 58.18 -21.44
N GLU A 288 30.81 57.88 -21.61
CA GLU A 288 31.87 58.74 -22.11
C GLU A 288 31.49 59.34 -23.48
N TYR A 289 31.67 60.66 -23.65
CA TYR A 289 32.54 61.34 -24.65
C TYR A 289 32.20 62.83 -24.79
#